data_AF-A0A7V2V5U0-F1
#
_entry.id   AF-A0A7V2V5U0-F1
#
_cell.length_a   1.000
_cell.length_b   1.000
_cell.length_c   1.000
_cell.angle_alpha   90.00
_cell.angle_beta   90.00
_cell.angle_gamma   90.00
#
_symmetry.space_group_name_H-M   'P 1'
#
loop_
_entity.id
_entity.type
_entity.pdbx_description
1 polymer ?
#
loop_
_entity_poly.entity_id
_entity_poly.type
_entity_poly.pdbx_seq_one_letter_code
_entity_poly.pdbx_strand_id
1 'polypeptide(L)'
;MARLKKNNKKKIFFLIGLIIVCGFWFGMLFFFERKPVLADTTVNEELAADYENYEKYEKYLKYKKRKDYRDYKVAKEKYAFKNIQEKTYYKSQYDKYRLYKKDPVRYRQYANLWDDYKRYRNYKNKYIPLKKYAKYKKYNKPKYGKSEYKNYGSASYKAGWERYKNIMKNEANLGGSALGPEISVGLVSYDKSYSKSNPFTFSANKNYLVKDKNGVVIREVTAATETKIAYAGNGNLKIFDASGTEVQVVEYVNLEAQDGNSDDMIFKVEPNPQLSFNEYRGKLRVRYVDEKDKIWVINFLPLEHYVWGMGEITGTGDNDYNRVMTTSFRTYGYWKIKFSTKYAVEGFKVDATPGNQLYYGYDWEKTHSTIRDAAIETRGRIAMYGERIAITPYSSWTDGRTRSWEERWGSTNYPWCQSVADPYGKHPTKSTVTLEAEGNHMVGLSAHGALNLADEHNWDWDRIMKYYYTGISLNVVY
;
A
#
# COMPACT_ATOMS: atom_id res chain seq x y z
N MET A 1 -62.59 -46.24 40.77
CA MET A 1 -62.04 -45.18 39.89
C MET A 1 -61.56 -44.01 40.74
N ALA A 2 -60.24 -43.83 40.88
CA ALA A 2 -59.54 -42.56 41.17
C ALA A 2 -58.05 -42.84 41.44
N ARG A 3 -57.18 -42.19 40.65
CA ARG A 3 -55.94 -41.47 41.02
C ARG A 3 -54.88 -42.14 41.93
N LEU A 4 -53.64 -42.22 41.42
CA LEU A 4 -52.49 -41.31 41.66
C LEU A 4 -51.10 -42.02 41.69
N LYS A 5 -50.20 -41.47 40.86
CA LYS A 5 -48.73 -41.25 40.99
C LYS A 5 -47.85 -42.27 41.75
N LYS A 6 -46.77 -42.70 41.07
CA LYS A 6 -45.52 -43.10 41.73
C LYS A 6 -44.29 -42.46 41.07
N ASN A 7 -43.53 -41.74 41.90
CA ASN A 7 -42.15 -41.28 41.69
C ASN A 7 -41.20 -42.47 41.52
N ASN A 8 -40.03 -42.24 40.90
CA ASN A 8 -38.80 -42.89 41.33
C ASN A 8 -37.55 -42.02 41.08
N LYS A 9 -36.74 -41.87 42.15
CA LYS A 9 -35.44 -41.19 42.19
C LYS A 9 -34.31 -42.23 42.18
N LYS A 10 -33.27 -41.93 41.37
CA LYS A 10 -31.80 -42.07 41.55
C LYS A 10 -31.17 -43.34 42.18
N LYS A 11 -30.18 -43.90 41.47
CA LYS A 11 -28.72 -44.05 41.82
C LYS A 11 -28.03 -44.83 40.67
N ILE A 12 -27.18 -44.22 39.83
CA ILE A 12 -25.71 -44.03 39.94
C ILE A 12 -24.94 -45.35 40.11
N PHE A 13 -24.28 -45.79 39.04
CA PHE A 13 -22.97 -46.46 39.06
C PHE A 13 -22.12 -46.00 37.86
N PHE A 14 -20.85 -45.78 38.15
CA PHE A 14 -19.74 -45.28 37.33
C PHE A 14 -19.46 -46.15 36.08
N LEU A 15 -19.18 -45.52 34.94
CA LEU A 15 -18.11 -45.98 34.05
C LEU A 15 -17.49 -44.78 33.31
N ILE A 16 -16.20 -44.57 33.56
CA ILE A 16 -15.33 -43.61 32.91
C ILE A 16 -14.99 -44.14 31.51
N GLY A 17 -15.09 -43.29 30.49
CA GLY A 17 -14.61 -43.61 29.15
C GLY A 17 -14.84 -42.48 28.14
N LEU A 18 -13.81 -41.66 27.94
CA LEU A 18 -13.50 -40.86 26.73
C LEU A 18 -14.62 -40.01 26.10
N ILE A 19 -14.66 -38.71 26.44
CA ILE A 19 -15.17 -37.64 25.56
C ILE A 19 -14.15 -36.51 25.56
N ILE A 20 -13.28 -36.51 24.56
CA ILE A 20 -12.62 -35.31 24.03
C ILE A 20 -12.93 -35.35 22.55
N VAL A 21 -13.71 -34.40 22.06
CA VAL A 21 -13.73 -33.83 20.70
C VAL A 21 -15.08 -33.10 20.51
N CYS A 22 -14.99 -31.91 19.90
CA CYS A 22 -16.06 -31.07 19.37
C CYS A 22 -16.88 -30.24 20.37
N GLY A 23 -16.33 -29.07 20.72
CA GLY A 23 -17.08 -28.01 21.37
C GLY A 23 -16.52 -26.63 21.07
N PHE A 24 -16.49 -26.22 19.80
CA PHE A 24 -16.35 -24.80 19.41
C PHE A 24 -16.92 -24.55 18.02
N TRP A 25 -18.24 -24.58 17.90
CA TRP A 25 -18.96 -24.05 16.74
C TRP A 25 -20.28 -23.46 17.25
N PHE A 26 -20.26 -22.22 17.72
CA PHE A 26 -21.43 -21.35 17.78
C PHE A 26 -20.96 -19.90 17.97
N GLY A 27 -20.33 -19.34 16.94
CA GLY A 27 -20.30 -17.90 16.76
C GLY A 27 -21.68 -17.46 16.25
N MET A 28 -22.37 -16.64 17.04
CA MET A 28 -23.64 -16.01 16.65
C MET A 28 -23.50 -15.35 15.27
N LEU A 29 -24.25 -15.89 14.31
CA LEU A 29 -24.52 -15.28 13.01
C LEU A 29 -25.38 -14.02 13.21
N PHE A 30 -24.74 -12.88 13.43
CA PHE A 30 -25.34 -11.62 13.05
C PHE A 30 -25.30 -11.52 11.52
N PHE A 31 -26.44 -11.72 10.88
CA PHE A 31 -26.65 -11.39 9.47
C PHE A 31 -26.59 -9.87 9.30
N PHE A 32 -25.39 -9.31 9.24
CA PHE A 32 -25.17 -8.10 8.47
C PHE A 32 -25.14 -8.53 7.00
N GLU A 33 -25.99 -7.91 6.19
CA GLU A 33 -25.89 -7.94 4.73
C GLU A 33 -24.45 -7.55 4.34
N ARG A 34 -23.59 -8.55 4.10
CA ARG A 34 -22.23 -8.31 3.61
C ARG A 34 -22.36 -7.89 2.16
N LYS A 35 -22.38 -6.58 1.92
CA LYS A 35 -22.15 -6.05 0.56
C LYS A 35 -20.78 -6.55 0.09
N PRO A 36 -20.62 -6.92 -1.19
CA PRO A 36 -19.33 -7.34 -1.73
C PRO A 36 -18.29 -6.23 -1.48
N VAL A 37 -17.27 -6.55 -0.67
CA VAL A 37 -16.17 -5.64 -0.37
C VAL A 37 -15.28 -5.59 -1.62
N LEU A 38 -15.42 -4.53 -2.41
CA LEU A 38 -14.41 -4.17 -3.40
C LEU A 38 -13.15 -3.73 -2.65
N ALA A 39 -11.95 -4.15 -3.09
CA ALA A 39 -10.74 -3.56 -2.52
C ALA A 39 -10.74 -2.08 -2.84
N ASP A 40 -10.88 -1.30 -1.79
CA ASP A 40 -10.94 0.13 -1.86
C ASP A 40 -9.54 0.69 -2.16
N THR A 41 -9.39 1.08 -3.42
CA THR A 41 -8.19 1.70 -3.99
C THR A 41 -8.46 3.11 -4.44
N THR A 42 -9.21 3.87 -3.64
CA THR A 42 -9.23 5.33 -3.73
C THR A 42 -7.83 5.89 -3.45
N VAL A 43 -6.99 5.78 -4.48
CA VAL A 43 -5.77 6.54 -4.68
C VAL A 43 -6.21 7.95 -5.07
N ASN A 44 -5.39 8.96 -4.80
CA ASN A 44 -5.50 10.21 -5.56
C ASN A 44 -5.53 9.84 -7.07
N GLU A 45 -6.66 10.04 -7.75
CA GLU A 45 -6.86 9.69 -9.16
C GLU A 45 -5.75 10.28 -10.05
N GLU A 46 -5.24 11.44 -9.65
CA GLU A 46 -4.12 12.14 -10.26
C GLU A 46 -2.83 11.29 -10.23
N LEU A 47 -2.57 10.57 -9.14
CA LEU A 47 -1.40 9.71 -9.04
C LEU A 47 -1.54 8.44 -9.88
N ALA A 48 -2.73 7.84 -9.94
CA ALA A 48 -2.98 6.68 -10.80
C ALA A 48 -2.83 7.04 -12.28
N ALA A 49 -3.35 8.21 -12.67
CA ALA A 49 -3.16 8.77 -14.01
C ALA A 49 -1.69 9.10 -14.29
N ASP A 50 -0.96 9.65 -13.31
CA ASP A 50 0.47 9.93 -13.42
C ASP A 50 1.31 8.66 -13.54
N TYR A 51 0.94 7.59 -12.84
CA TYR A 51 1.57 6.27 -12.99
C TYR A 51 1.35 5.71 -14.40
N GLU A 52 0.12 5.74 -14.89
CA GLU A 52 -0.19 5.27 -16.25
C GLU A 52 0.59 6.07 -17.30
N ASN A 53 0.65 7.39 -17.11
CA ASN A 53 1.44 8.30 -17.94
C ASN A 53 2.94 7.95 -17.88
N TYR A 54 3.47 7.67 -16.70
CA TYR A 54 4.84 7.21 -16.49
C TYR A 54 5.14 5.92 -17.27
N GLU A 55 4.30 4.89 -17.16
CA GLU A 55 4.51 3.61 -17.86
C GLU A 55 4.49 3.77 -19.38
N LYS A 56 3.51 4.52 -19.89
CA LYS A 56 3.37 4.82 -21.31
C LYS A 56 4.61 5.57 -21.80
N TYR A 57 5.06 6.59 -21.07
CA TYR A 57 6.24 7.36 -21.46
C TYR A 57 7.54 6.52 -21.40
N GLU A 58 7.69 5.62 -20.43
CA GLU A 58 8.82 4.67 -20.38
C GLU A 58 8.87 3.74 -21.60
N LYS A 59 7.70 3.26 -22.06
CA LYS A 59 7.58 2.49 -23.31
C LYS A 59 8.02 3.34 -24.51
N TYR A 60 7.62 4.62 -24.58
CA TYR A 60 8.10 5.57 -25.60
C TYR A 60 9.62 5.79 -25.56
N LEU A 61 10.22 5.96 -24.37
CA LEU A 61 11.67 6.13 -24.24
C LEU A 61 12.44 4.91 -24.78
N LYS A 62 11.95 3.69 -24.54
CA LYS A 62 12.52 2.45 -25.10
C LYS A 62 12.36 2.41 -26.62
N TYR A 63 11.22 2.82 -27.16
CA TYR A 63 10.99 2.97 -28.60
C TYR A 63 11.95 3.98 -29.25
N LYS A 64 12.10 5.16 -28.65
CA LYS A 64 13.00 6.22 -29.14
C LYS A 64 14.45 5.74 -29.18
N LYS A 65 14.93 5.09 -28.11
CA LYS A 65 16.28 4.48 -28.06
C LYS A 65 16.51 3.46 -29.17
N ARG A 66 15.50 2.63 -29.49
CA ARG A 66 15.55 1.67 -30.61
C ARG A 66 15.63 2.38 -31.96
N LYS A 67 14.80 3.41 -32.18
CA LYS A 67 14.80 4.20 -33.40
C LYS A 67 16.16 4.88 -33.62
N ASP A 68 16.65 5.60 -32.61
CA ASP A 68 17.94 6.30 -32.64
C ASP A 68 19.10 5.35 -32.95
N TYR A 69 19.09 4.13 -32.39
CA TYR A 69 20.08 3.11 -32.72
C TYR A 69 20.00 2.62 -34.17
N ARG A 70 18.78 2.41 -34.69
CA ARG A 70 18.57 2.00 -36.08
C ARG A 70 19.03 3.07 -37.07
N ASP A 71 18.71 4.32 -36.79
CA ASP A 71 19.17 5.47 -37.58
C ASP A 71 20.70 5.55 -37.57
N TYR A 72 21.33 5.37 -36.40
CA TYR A 72 22.78 5.24 -36.28
C TYR A 72 23.33 4.06 -37.11
N LYS A 73 22.70 2.88 -37.05
CA LYS A 73 23.17 1.69 -37.76
C LYS A 73 23.17 1.93 -39.28
N VAL A 74 22.06 2.46 -39.81
CA VAL A 74 21.93 2.81 -41.23
C VAL A 74 22.95 3.87 -41.64
N ALA A 75 23.14 4.92 -40.83
CA ALA A 75 24.14 5.95 -41.11
C ALA A 75 25.58 5.44 -41.03
N LYS A 76 25.86 4.51 -40.10
CA LYS A 76 27.17 3.85 -40.00
C LYS A 76 27.46 3.06 -41.27
N GLU A 77 26.52 2.24 -41.70
CA GLU A 77 26.65 1.42 -42.90
C GLU A 77 26.83 2.28 -44.16
N LYS A 78 26.07 3.36 -44.29
CA LYS A 78 26.11 4.21 -45.49
C LYS A 78 27.25 5.23 -45.52
N TYR A 79 27.70 5.72 -44.37
CA TYR A 79 28.59 6.89 -44.33
C TYR A 79 29.84 6.72 -43.46
N ALA A 80 29.97 5.68 -42.62
CA ALA A 80 31.23 5.48 -41.90
C ALA A 80 32.36 5.09 -42.86
N PHE A 81 33.60 5.42 -42.51
CA PHE A 81 34.79 4.96 -43.23
C PHE A 81 35.26 3.63 -42.65
N LYS A 82 35.83 2.76 -43.49
CA LYS A 82 36.24 1.40 -43.11
C LYS A 82 37.47 1.43 -42.20
N ASN A 83 38.40 2.34 -42.48
CA ASN A 83 39.63 2.50 -41.73
C ASN A 83 40.04 3.97 -41.59
N ILE A 84 41.06 4.22 -40.78
CA ILE A 84 41.51 5.58 -40.47
C ILE A 84 42.20 6.25 -41.66
N GLN A 85 42.90 5.48 -42.50
CA GLN A 85 43.61 5.97 -43.68
C GLN A 85 42.63 6.56 -44.70
N GLU A 86 41.55 5.82 -45.03
CA GLU A 86 40.47 6.25 -45.92
C GLU A 86 39.84 7.55 -45.40
N LYS A 87 39.48 7.58 -44.10
CA LYS A 87 38.92 8.78 -43.47
C LYS A 87 39.85 9.99 -43.59
N THR A 88 41.16 9.80 -43.37
CA THR A 88 42.16 10.88 -43.43
C THR A 88 42.32 11.40 -44.86
N TYR A 89 42.32 10.51 -45.86
CA TYR A 89 42.32 10.90 -47.27
C TYR A 89 41.11 11.78 -47.60
N TYR A 90 39.89 11.32 -47.34
CA TYR A 90 38.68 12.08 -47.66
C TYR A 90 38.56 13.38 -46.85
N LYS A 91 39.09 13.42 -45.63
CA LYS A 91 39.19 14.66 -44.84
C LYS A 91 40.08 15.69 -45.54
N SER A 92 41.24 15.27 -46.04
CA SER A 92 42.17 16.14 -46.78
C SER A 92 41.51 16.71 -48.03
N GLN A 93 40.81 15.89 -48.82
CA GLN A 93 40.09 16.38 -50.00
C GLN A 93 38.93 17.33 -49.65
N TYR A 94 38.22 17.07 -48.55
CA TYR A 94 37.20 17.97 -48.03
C TYR A 94 37.78 19.34 -47.66
N ASP A 95 38.93 19.40 -47.00
CA ASP A 95 39.58 20.64 -46.61
C ASP A 95 40.11 21.41 -47.84
N LYS A 96 40.69 20.71 -48.83
CA LYS A 96 41.12 21.29 -50.12
C LYS A 96 39.96 21.87 -50.93
N TYR A 97 38.86 21.12 -51.10
CA TYR A 97 37.69 21.62 -51.82
C TYR A 97 37.03 22.80 -51.10
N ARG A 98 37.11 22.89 -49.76
CA ARG A 98 36.66 24.07 -49.01
C ARG A 98 37.51 25.32 -49.31
N LEU A 99 38.81 25.16 -49.61
CA LEU A 99 39.64 26.28 -50.09
C LEU A 99 39.18 26.74 -51.48
N TYR A 100 38.92 25.80 -52.39
CA TYR A 100 38.33 26.11 -53.70
C TYR A 100 36.98 26.82 -53.61
N LYS A 101 36.09 26.38 -52.71
CA LYS A 101 34.81 27.08 -52.47
C LYS A 101 34.97 28.51 -51.96
N LYS A 102 36.10 28.85 -51.32
CA LYS A 102 36.37 30.20 -50.80
C LYS A 102 37.01 31.10 -51.85
N ASP A 103 37.90 30.54 -52.68
CA ASP A 103 38.60 31.25 -53.75
C ASP A 103 38.84 30.30 -54.93
N PRO A 104 37.88 30.23 -55.89
CA PRO A 104 37.97 29.31 -57.01
C PRO A 104 39.12 29.61 -57.98
N VAL A 105 39.56 30.86 -58.05
CA VAL A 105 40.64 31.31 -58.95
C VAL A 105 41.98 30.82 -58.41
N ARG A 106 42.25 31.06 -57.12
CA ARG A 106 43.51 30.68 -56.47
C ARG A 106 43.69 29.18 -56.30
N TYR A 107 42.60 28.44 -56.11
CA TYR A 107 42.63 27.00 -55.80
C TYR A 107 42.00 26.14 -56.90
N ARG A 108 42.08 26.59 -58.16
CA ARG A 108 41.49 25.90 -59.33
C ARG A 108 41.89 24.43 -59.44
N GLN A 109 43.09 24.06 -58.99
CA GLN A 109 43.59 22.67 -58.96
C GLN A 109 42.73 21.71 -58.10
N TYR A 110 41.84 22.23 -57.25
CA TYR A 110 40.96 21.43 -56.39
C TYR A 110 39.52 21.33 -56.94
N ALA A 111 39.21 21.87 -58.13
CA ALA A 111 37.85 21.90 -58.69
C ALA A 111 37.20 20.51 -58.83
N ASN A 112 37.99 19.47 -59.13
CA ASN A 112 37.50 18.11 -59.36
C ASN A 112 37.30 17.27 -58.08
N LEU A 113 37.45 17.85 -56.88
CA LEU A 113 37.35 17.13 -55.60
C LEU A 113 35.92 17.07 -55.02
N TRP A 114 34.88 17.37 -55.82
CA TRP A 114 33.49 17.46 -55.34
C TRP A 114 32.98 16.17 -54.71
N ASP A 115 33.19 15.02 -55.35
CA ASP A 115 32.66 13.74 -54.86
C ASP A 115 33.37 13.30 -53.56
N ASP A 116 34.68 13.49 -53.48
CA ASP A 116 35.47 13.25 -52.27
C ASP A 116 35.04 14.17 -51.13
N TYR A 117 34.83 15.46 -51.42
CA TYR A 117 34.25 16.42 -50.50
C TYR A 117 32.87 15.97 -49.99
N LYS A 118 31.98 15.54 -50.90
CA LYS A 118 30.62 15.07 -50.57
C LYS A 118 30.67 13.83 -49.70
N ARG A 119 31.61 12.90 -49.93
CA ARG A 119 31.81 11.68 -49.13
C ARG A 119 32.14 12.02 -47.67
N TYR A 120 33.11 12.90 -47.42
CA TYR A 120 33.46 13.31 -46.05
C TYR A 120 32.38 14.20 -45.42
N ARG A 121 31.75 15.11 -46.20
CA ARG A 121 30.63 15.94 -45.73
C ARG A 121 29.48 15.07 -45.22
N ASN A 122 29.12 14.00 -45.94
CA ASN A 122 28.09 13.07 -45.51
C ASN A 122 28.49 12.31 -44.23
N TYR A 123 29.74 11.86 -44.11
CA TYR A 123 30.25 11.28 -42.86
C TYR A 123 30.10 12.26 -41.67
N LYS A 124 30.56 13.50 -41.85
CA LYS A 124 30.52 14.55 -40.82
C LYS A 124 29.10 14.93 -40.41
N ASN A 125 28.18 15.04 -41.36
CA ASN A 125 26.85 15.60 -41.09
C ASN A 125 25.78 14.53 -40.85
N LYS A 126 25.94 13.32 -41.40
CA LYS A 126 24.91 12.27 -41.35
C LYS A 126 25.27 11.10 -40.42
N TYR A 127 26.55 10.85 -40.17
CA TYR A 127 26.99 9.77 -39.27
C TYR A 127 27.48 10.28 -37.91
N ILE A 128 28.38 11.25 -37.87
CA ILE A 128 28.96 11.74 -36.60
C ILE A 128 27.91 12.13 -35.55
N PRO A 129 26.83 12.87 -35.87
CA PRO A 129 25.82 13.26 -34.88
C PRO A 129 25.07 12.07 -34.27
N LEU A 130 25.00 10.95 -34.99
CA LEU A 130 24.30 9.73 -34.58
C LEU A 130 25.22 8.75 -33.84
N LYS A 131 26.55 8.94 -33.89
CA LYS A 131 27.53 8.05 -33.24
C LYS A 131 27.23 7.86 -31.74
N LYS A 132 26.71 8.89 -31.07
CA LYS A 132 26.30 8.84 -29.65
C LYS A 132 25.23 7.79 -29.32
N TYR A 133 24.48 7.32 -30.33
CA TYR A 133 23.42 6.32 -30.16
C TYR A 133 23.93 4.89 -30.28
N ALA A 134 25.21 4.66 -30.56
CA ALA A 134 25.82 3.33 -30.54
C ALA A 134 25.57 2.57 -29.22
N LYS A 135 25.53 3.30 -28.09
CA LYS A 135 25.25 2.78 -26.74
C LYS A 135 23.86 2.12 -26.59
N TYR A 136 22.94 2.39 -27.52
CA TYR A 136 21.58 1.84 -27.48
C TYR A 136 21.42 0.48 -28.17
N LYS A 137 22.53 -0.20 -28.51
CA LYS A 137 22.53 -1.56 -29.11
C LYS A 137 21.58 -2.53 -28.39
N LYS A 138 21.53 -2.51 -27.06
CA LYS A 138 20.65 -3.39 -26.26
C LYS A 138 19.15 -3.20 -26.52
N TYR A 139 18.74 -2.04 -27.02
CA TYR A 139 17.35 -1.71 -27.35
C TYR A 139 16.97 -2.09 -28.79
N ASN A 140 17.90 -2.65 -29.58
CA ASN A 140 17.60 -3.15 -30.91
C ASN A 140 16.83 -4.49 -30.90
N LYS A 141 15.74 -4.59 -30.12
CA LYS A 141 14.87 -5.78 -30.02
C LYS A 141 13.46 -5.49 -30.56
N PRO A 142 12.80 -6.45 -31.24
CA PRO A 142 11.44 -6.28 -31.77
C PRO A 142 10.43 -5.75 -30.75
N LYS A 143 10.50 -6.23 -29.50
CA LYS A 143 9.60 -5.81 -28.40
C LYS A 143 9.57 -4.32 -28.10
N TYR A 144 10.61 -3.56 -28.47
CA TYR A 144 10.65 -2.10 -28.28
C TYR A 144 10.21 -1.32 -29.53
N GLY A 145 9.91 -2.00 -30.62
CA GLY A 145 9.54 -1.39 -31.90
C GLY A 145 8.04 -1.38 -32.18
N LYS A 146 7.20 -1.60 -31.17
CA LYS A 146 5.74 -1.60 -31.32
C LYS A 146 5.26 -0.21 -31.76
N SER A 147 4.34 -0.16 -32.71
CA SER A 147 3.78 1.09 -33.27
C SER A 147 3.09 1.93 -32.20
N GLU A 148 2.35 1.29 -31.28
CA GLU A 148 1.69 1.93 -30.13
C GLU A 148 2.64 2.80 -29.29
N TYR A 149 3.91 2.39 -29.10
CA TYR A 149 4.85 3.11 -28.24
C TYR A 149 5.24 4.47 -28.82
N LYS A 150 5.10 4.67 -30.13
CA LYS A 150 5.31 5.96 -30.79
C LYS A 150 4.32 7.01 -30.26
N ASN A 151 3.10 6.59 -29.93
CA ASN A 151 2.01 7.48 -29.53
C ASN A 151 2.13 7.95 -28.07
N TYR A 152 2.99 7.32 -27.28
CA TYR A 152 3.20 7.66 -25.86
C TYR A 152 4.23 8.78 -25.63
N GLY A 153 4.67 9.46 -26.69
CA GLY A 153 5.66 10.55 -26.60
C GLY A 153 5.08 11.95 -26.38
N SER A 154 3.79 12.08 -26.05
CA SER A 154 3.12 13.38 -25.91
C SER A 154 3.60 14.18 -24.68
N ALA A 155 3.33 15.48 -24.68
CA ALA A 155 3.65 16.36 -23.55
C ALA A 155 2.91 15.95 -22.26
N SER A 156 1.66 15.48 -22.37
CA SER A 156 0.88 14.98 -21.23
C SER A 156 1.53 13.75 -20.58
N TYR A 157 1.92 12.75 -21.39
CA TYR A 157 2.64 11.58 -20.89
C TYR A 157 3.98 11.94 -20.25
N LYS A 158 4.71 12.90 -20.84
CA LYS A 158 5.96 13.41 -20.28
C LYS A 158 5.74 14.09 -18.92
N ALA A 159 4.70 14.91 -18.80
CA ALA A 159 4.39 15.63 -17.57
C ALA A 159 4.02 14.67 -16.42
N GLY A 160 3.16 13.67 -16.68
CA GLY A 160 2.85 12.63 -15.70
C GLY A 160 4.08 11.79 -15.33
N TRP A 161 4.92 11.45 -16.32
CA TRP A 161 6.22 10.79 -16.06
C TRP A 161 7.15 11.63 -15.17
N GLU A 162 7.24 12.96 -15.37
CA GLU A 162 8.07 13.84 -14.54
C GLU A 162 7.54 13.96 -13.11
N ARG A 163 6.22 14.15 -12.95
CA ARG A 163 5.56 14.19 -11.63
C ARG A 163 5.76 12.87 -10.88
N TYR A 164 5.43 11.75 -11.50
CA TYR A 164 5.58 10.44 -10.89
C TYR A 164 7.03 10.10 -10.56
N LYS A 165 7.99 10.46 -11.43
CA LYS A 165 9.42 10.24 -11.17
C LYS A 165 9.95 11.05 -9.99
N ASN A 166 9.43 12.25 -9.76
CA ASN A 166 9.77 13.05 -8.59
C ASN A 166 9.20 12.42 -7.31
N ILE A 167 7.99 11.84 -7.38
CA ILE A 167 7.39 11.07 -6.28
C ILE A 167 8.20 9.79 -5.99
N MET A 168 8.69 9.10 -7.03
CA MET A 168 9.47 7.86 -6.90
C MET A 168 10.79 8.03 -6.15
N LYS A 169 11.47 9.18 -6.28
CA LYS A 169 12.75 9.43 -5.61
C LYS A 169 12.68 9.35 -4.08
N ASN A 170 11.49 9.49 -3.50
CA ASN A 170 11.23 9.36 -2.06
C ASN A 170 10.03 8.42 -1.81
N GLU A 171 9.75 7.44 -2.68
CA GLU A 171 8.47 6.72 -2.58
C GLU A 171 8.33 5.97 -1.26
N ALA A 172 9.44 5.41 -0.82
CA ALA A 172 9.54 4.52 0.32
C ALA A 172 10.03 5.22 1.59
N ASN A 173 10.24 6.54 1.62
CA ASN A 173 10.58 7.24 2.86
C ASN A 173 9.49 8.26 3.19
N LEU A 174 8.54 7.86 4.03
CA LEU A 174 7.47 8.72 4.54
C LEU A 174 7.87 9.50 5.80
N GLY A 175 9.14 9.40 6.23
CA GLY A 175 9.59 9.90 7.53
C GLY A 175 9.03 9.07 8.68
N GLY A 176 9.10 9.62 9.89
CA GLY A 176 8.64 8.97 11.12
C GLY A 176 9.78 8.63 12.08
N SER A 177 9.44 7.91 13.15
CA SER A 177 10.42 7.41 14.12
C SER A 177 10.97 6.05 13.69
N ALA A 178 11.78 5.40 14.54
CA ALA A 178 12.19 4.02 14.36
C ALA A 178 11.02 3.00 14.37
N LEU A 179 9.81 3.44 14.73
CA LEU A 179 8.56 2.68 14.66
C LEU A 179 7.74 3.02 13.40
N GLY A 180 8.33 3.74 12.46
CA GLY A 180 7.74 4.12 11.19
C GLY A 180 6.95 5.44 11.22
N PRO A 181 6.32 5.81 10.09
CA PRO A 181 5.45 6.98 10.00
C PRO A 181 4.19 6.81 10.88
N GLU A 182 3.58 7.93 11.26
CA GLU A 182 2.31 7.93 11.98
C GLU A 182 1.16 7.51 11.03
N ILE A 183 0.31 6.60 11.49
CA ILE A 183 -0.95 6.23 10.84
C ILE A 183 -2.13 6.65 11.73
N SER A 184 -3.22 7.05 11.09
CA SER A 184 -4.46 7.44 11.74
C SER A 184 -5.57 6.45 11.40
N VAL A 185 -6.19 5.85 12.42
CA VAL A 185 -7.20 4.81 12.31
C VAL A 185 -8.55 5.30 12.85
N GLY A 186 -9.60 5.31 12.04
CA GLY A 186 -10.97 5.57 12.50
C GLY A 186 -11.50 4.35 13.26
N LEU A 187 -11.75 4.51 14.56
CA LEU A 187 -12.17 3.40 15.44
C LEU A 187 -13.69 3.22 15.45
N VAL A 188 -14.42 4.29 15.75
CA VAL A 188 -15.88 4.30 15.89
C VAL A 188 -16.42 5.70 15.61
N SER A 189 -17.67 5.77 15.16
CA SER A 189 -18.39 7.03 15.04
C SER A 189 -19.83 6.97 15.50
N TYR A 190 -20.31 8.14 15.90
CA TYR A 190 -21.72 8.40 16.18
C TYR A 190 -22.29 9.45 15.26
N ASP A 191 -23.59 9.36 15.00
CA ASP A 191 -24.35 10.49 14.49
C ASP A 191 -24.39 11.62 15.52
N LYS A 192 -24.44 12.87 15.04
CA LYS A 192 -24.45 14.05 15.93
C LYS A 192 -25.54 13.99 17.01
N SER A 193 -26.72 13.50 16.65
CA SER A 193 -27.90 13.46 17.53
C SER A 193 -27.70 12.46 18.65
N TYR A 194 -27.16 11.29 18.31
CA TYR A 194 -26.83 10.24 19.25
C TYR A 194 -25.72 10.69 20.22
N SER A 195 -24.66 11.32 19.70
CA SER A 195 -23.51 11.76 20.51
C SER A 195 -23.89 12.79 21.58
N LYS A 196 -24.91 13.65 21.35
CA LYS A 196 -25.33 14.67 22.33
C LYS A 196 -25.68 14.10 23.71
N SER A 197 -26.27 12.90 23.73
CA SER A 197 -26.73 12.21 24.93
C SER A 197 -25.89 10.98 25.28
N ASN A 198 -24.99 10.57 24.39
CA ASN A 198 -24.14 9.38 24.55
C ASN A 198 -22.68 9.79 24.33
N PRO A 199 -21.99 10.30 25.37
CA PRO A 199 -20.59 10.67 25.27
C PRO A 199 -19.72 9.42 25.07
N PHE A 200 -18.63 9.59 24.32
CA PHE A 200 -17.49 8.69 24.42
C PHE A 200 -16.79 8.91 25.75
N THR A 201 -16.37 7.84 26.41
CA THR A 201 -15.62 7.87 27.68
C THR A 201 -14.20 7.37 27.44
N PHE A 202 -13.23 8.08 27.98
CA PHE A 202 -11.81 7.79 27.83
C PHE A 202 -11.15 7.70 29.19
N SER A 203 -10.26 6.72 29.37
CA SER A 203 -9.29 6.68 30.47
C SER A 203 -7.96 6.16 29.93
N ALA A 204 -6.87 6.37 30.67
CA ALA A 204 -5.54 5.97 30.21
C ALA A 204 -4.67 5.41 31.34
N ASN A 205 -3.65 4.63 30.97
CA ASN A 205 -2.69 4.07 31.93
C ASN A 205 -1.73 5.12 32.54
N LYS A 206 -1.64 6.32 31.95
CA LYS A 206 -0.75 7.41 32.35
C LYS A 206 -1.51 8.74 32.34
N ASN A 207 -0.91 9.78 32.93
CA ASN A 207 -1.46 11.13 32.85
C ASN A 207 -1.48 11.62 31.39
N TYR A 208 -2.54 12.32 31.01
CA TYR A 208 -2.74 12.82 29.66
C TYR A 208 -3.30 14.23 29.64
N LEU A 209 -3.08 14.91 28.53
CA LEU A 209 -3.57 16.25 28.24
C LEU A 209 -4.73 16.15 27.26
N VAL A 210 -5.79 16.93 27.50
CA VAL A 210 -6.82 17.20 26.51
C VAL A 210 -6.52 18.55 25.88
N LYS A 211 -6.25 18.56 24.57
CA LYS A 211 -5.89 19.76 23.82
C LYS A 211 -6.92 20.08 22.75
N ASP A 212 -7.18 21.36 22.52
CA ASP A 212 -8.00 21.80 21.39
C ASP A 212 -7.25 21.70 20.05
N LYS A 213 -7.92 22.12 18.97
CA LYS A 213 -7.35 22.12 17.62
C LYS A 213 -6.14 23.03 17.41
N ASN A 214 -5.93 24.01 18.30
CA ASN A 214 -4.80 24.93 18.26
C ASN A 214 -3.66 24.45 19.17
N GLY A 215 -3.82 23.32 19.86
CA GLY A 215 -2.84 22.77 20.80
C GLY A 215 -2.93 23.38 22.20
N VAL A 216 -3.94 24.20 22.50
CA VAL A 216 -4.17 24.76 23.84
C VAL A 216 -4.61 23.64 24.77
N VAL A 217 -3.95 23.52 25.91
CA VAL A 217 -4.32 22.56 26.96
C VAL A 217 -5.62 23.02 27.60
N ILE A 218 -6.67 22.23 27.43
CA ILE A 218 -7.99 22.46 28.02
C ILE A 218 -8.07 21.78 29.39
N ARG A 219 -7.46 20.59 29.52
CA ARG A 219 -7.41 19.82 30.78
C ARG A 219 -6.13 19.02 30.91
N GLU A 220 -5.67 18.88 32.14
CA GLU A 220 -4.73 17.84 32.57
C GLU A 220 -5.52 16.75 33.30
N VAL A 221 -5.30 15.49 32.95
CA VAL A 221 -6.07 14.37 33.47
C VAL A 221 -5.13 13.33 34.05
N THR A 222 -5.35 12.98 35.31
CA THR A 222 -4.59 11.93 36.00
C THR A 222 -4.90 10.55 35.43
N ALA A 223 -3.93 9.65 35.49
CA ALA A 223 -4.10 8.26 35.07
C ALA A 223 -5.37 7.61 35.67
N ALA A 224 -5.98 6.69 34.93
CA ALA A 224 -7.23 6.00 35.25
C ALA A 224 -8.47 6.90 35.48
N THR A 225 -8.36 8.21 35.31
CA THR A 225 -9.50 9.14 35.45
C THR A 225 -10.27 9.26 34.13
N GLU A 226 -11.59 9.21 34.23
CA GLU A 226 -12.49 9.32 33.08
C GLU A 226 -12.57 10.75 32.53
N THR A 227 -12.51 10.87 31.21
CA THR A 227 -12.91 12.06 30.44
C THR A 227 -14.05 11.68 29.52
N LYS A 228 -15.12 12.48 29.49
CA LYS A 228 -16.28 12.25 28.62
C LYS A 228 -16.36 13.32 27.54
N ILE A 229 -16.56 12.92 26.29
CA ILE A 229 -16.62 13.82 25.14
C ILE A 229 -17.86 13.52 24.31
N ALA A 230 -18.67 14.55 24.06
CA ALA A 230 -19.90 14.48 23.28
C ALA A 230 -20.03 15.68 22.33
N TYR A 231 -20.93 15.58 21.35
CA TYR A 231 -21.32 16.73 20.55
C TYR A 231 -22.12 17.74 21.38
N ALA A 232 -21.76 19.02 21.30
CA ALA A 232 -22.47 20.12 21.95
C ALA A 232 -23.48 20.80 21.01
N GLY A 233 -23.22 20.79 19.70
CA GLY A 233 -23.97 21.56 18.71
C GLY A 233 -23.12 22.62 18.02
N ASN A 234 -23.56 23.11 16.86
CA ASN A 234 -22.89 24.18 16.10
C ASN A 234 -21.40 23.91 15.82
N GLY A 235 -21.03 22.65 15.57
CA GLY A 235 -19.64 22.26 15.33
C GLY A 235 -18.76 22.12 16.58
N ASN A 236 -19.34 22.29 17.78
CA ASN A 236 -18.62 22.18 19.03
C ASN A 236 -18.73 20.79 19.68
N LEU A 237 -17.67 20.40 20.36
CA LEU A 237 -17.64 19.27 21.29
C LEU A 237 -17.70 19.81 22.72
N LYS A 238 -18.31 19.06 23.63
CA LYS A 238 -18.32 19.30 25.08
C LYS A 238 -17.48 18.22 25.78
N ILE A 239 -16.55 18.65 26.63
CA ILE A 239 -15.69 17.80 27.44
C ILE A 239 -16.10 17.93 28.91
N PHE A 240 -16.40 16.80 29.54
CA PHE A 240 -16.66 16.70 30.96
C PHE A 240 -15.47 16.07 31.68
N ASP A 241 -15.08 16.65 32.81
CA ASP A 241 -14.21 15.97 33.77
C ASP A 241 -15.02 15.06 34.72
N ALA A 242 -14.32 14.37 35.61
CA ALA A 242 -14.92 13.51 36.63
C ALA A 242 -15.85 14.25 37.62
N SER A 243 -15.72 15.57 37.77
CA SER A 243 -16.61 16.40 38.59
C SER A 243 -17.88 16.85 37.85
N GLY A 244 -17.94 16.62 36.53
CA GLY A 244 -19.03 17.05 35.66
C GLY A 244 -18.91 18.47 35.11
N THR A 245 -17.79 19.17 35.36
CA THR A 245 -17.56 20.51 34.79
C THR A 245 -17.44 20.40 33.26
N GLU A 246 -18.17 21.24 32.52
CA GLU A 246 -18.18 21.25 31.06
C GLU A 246 -17.25 22.34 30.49
N VAL A 247 -16.48 22.00 29.45
CA VAL A 247 -15.81 22.97 28.57
C VAL A 247 -16.15 22.63 27.13
N GLN A 248 -16.40 23.65 26.30
CA GLN A 248 -16.66 23.47 24.87
C GLN A 248 -15.46 23.88 24.01
N VAL A 249 -15.30 23.16 22.91
CA VAL A 249 -14.21 23.32 21.94
C VAL A 249 -14.76 23.15 20.54
N VAL A 250 -14.12 23.79 19.56
CA VAL A 250 -14.55 23.75 18.16
C VAL A 250 -13.92 22.54 17.46
N GLU A 251 -14.71 21.82 16.67
CA GLU A 251 -14.30 20.81 15.68
C GLU A 251 -13.67 19.53 16.25
N TYR A 252 -12.54 19.60 16.94
CA TYR A 252 -11.88 18.42 17.49
C TYR A 252 -11.03 18.69 18.73
N VAL A 253 -10.76 17.61 19.48
CA VAL A 253 -9.80 17.57 20.59
C VAL A 253 -8.85 16.40 20.46
N ASN A 254 -7.61 16.60 20.91
CA ASN A 254 -6.60 15.56 21.01
C ASN A 254 -6.43 15.13 22.47
N LEU A 255 -6.23 13.83 22.69
CA LEU A 255 -5.83 13.24 23.96
C LEU A 255 -4.41 12.69 23.76
N GLU A 256 -3.46 13.23 24.52
CA GLU A 256 -2.03 12.98 24.33
C GLU A 256 -1.33 12.77 25.68
N ALA A 257 -0.24 11.99 25.70
CA ALA A 257 0.54 11.78 26.91
C ALA A 257 1.13 13.09 27.45
N GLN A 258 1.00 13.31 28.77
CA GLN A 258 1.49 14.52 29.42
C GLN A 258 3.03 14.60 29.42
N ASP A 259 3.71 13.47 29.50
CA ASP A 259 5.17 13.37 29.42
C ASP A 259 5.71 13.46 27.97
N GLY A 260 4.83 13.60 26.98
CA GLY A 260 5.16 13.64 25.56
C GLY A 260 5.50 12.27 24.94
N ASN A 261 5.53 11.19 25.72
CA ASN A 261 5.81 9.85 25.22
C ASN A 261 4.49 9.09 24.97
N SER A 262 4.13 8.93 23.70
CA SER A 262 2.93 8.21 23.30
C SER A 262 3.16 6.72 22.99
N ASP A 263 4.40 6.22 23.05
CA ASP A 263 4.70 4.84 22.65
C ASP A 263 4.18 3.81 23.65
N ASP A 264 4.17 4.16 24.93
CA ASP A 264 3.66 3.36 26.06
C ASP A 264 2.30 3.85 26.59
N MET A 265 1.72 4.88 25.95
CA MET A 265 0.39 5.38 26.28
C MET A 265 -0.69 4.42 25.78
N ILE A 266 -1.56 3.98 26.69
CA ILE A 266 -2.71 3.11 26.42
C ILE A 266 -3.98 3.84 26.85
N PHE A 267 -4.87 4.09 25.89
CA PHE A 267 -6.20 4.60 26.15
C PHE A 267 -7.24 3.49 26.09
N LYS A 268 -8.15 3.47 27.06
CA LYS A 268 -9.41 2.74 27.01
C LYS A 268 -10.49 3.63 26.42
N VAL A 269 -11.28 3.13 25.47
CA VAL A 269 -12.36 3.85 24.78
C VAL A 269 -13.71 3.19 25.03
N GLU A 270 -14.68 3.91 25.55
CA GLU A 270 -16.03 3.40 25.77
C GLU A 270 -17.12 4.25 25.11
N PRO A 271 -18.19 3.61 24.58
CA PRO A 271 -18.39 2.16 24.52
C PRO A 271 -17.56 1.51 23.41
N ASN A 272 -17.56 0.18 23.43
CA ASN A 272 -16.62 -0.63 22.68
C ASN A 272 -16.70 -0.38 21.16
N PRO A 273 -15.62 0.09 20.52
CA PRO A 273 -15.59 0.35 19.09
C PRO A 273 -15.58 -0.92 18.23
N GLN A 274 -15.17 -2.09 18.77
CA GLN A 274 -15.06 -3.35 18.02
C GLN A 274 -15.01 -4.63 18.87
N LEU A 275 -16.04 -5.49 18.78
CA LEU A 275 -16.02 -6.89 19.28
C LEU A 275 -15.53 -7.10 20.73
N SER A 276 -15.67 -6.11 21.62
CA SER A 276 -15.17 -6.13 23.01
C SER A 276 -13.69 -5.74 23.21
N PHE A 277 -12.99 -5.28 22.16
CA PHE A 277 -11.65 -4.69 22.25
C PHE A 277 -11.73 -3.15 22.32
N ASN A 278 -11.16 -2.54 23.35
CA ASN A 278 -11.25 -1.11 23.57
C ASN A 278 -9.99 -0.41 24.09
N GLU A 279 -8.87 -1.12 24.22
CA GLU A 279 -7.60 -0.50 24.56
C GLU A 279 -6.74 -0.22 23.31
N TYR A 280 -6.17 0.98 23.22
CA TYR A 280 -5.42 1.46 22.05
C TYR A 280 -4.14 2.19 22.45
N ARG A 281 -3.05 1.92 21.73
CA ARG A 281 -1.77 2.64 21.89
C ARG A 281 -1.83 4.04 21.30
N GLY A 282 -0.96 4.93 21.76
CA GLY A 282 -0.69 6.20 21.10
C GLY A 282 -1.62 7.32 21.57
N LYS A 283 -2.10 8.11 20.62
CA LYS A 283 -2.95 9.28 20.85
C LYS A 283 -4.36 9.02 20.34
N LEU A 284 -5.31 9.76 20.87
CA LEU A 284 -6.68 9.76 20.36
C LEU A 284 -7.10 11.17 19.95
N ARG A 285 -8.02 11.24 18.99
CA ARG A 285 -8.75 12.45 18.63
C ARG A 285 -10.23 12.16 18.60
N VAL A 286 -11.03 13.07 19.16
CA VAL A 286 -12.46 13.12 18.90
C VAL A 286 -12.73 14.27 17.95
N ARG A 287 -13.32 14.00 16.78
CA ARG A 287 -13.53 14.99 15.71
C ARG A 287 -14.98 14.98 15.24
N TYR A 288 -15.58 16.16 15.17
CA TYR A 288 -16.80 16.40 14.41
C TYR A 288 -16.48 16.60 12.93
N VAL A 289 -17.29 15.97 12.08
CA VAL A 289 -17.19 16.03 10.61
C VAL A 289 -18.56 16.44 10.07
N ASP A 290 -18.66 17.71 9.67
CA ASP A 290 -19.93 18.35 9.29
C ASP A 290 -20.53 17.69 8.04
N GLU A 291 -19.71 17.44 7.02
CA GLU A 291 -20.13 16.89 5.72
C GLU A 291 -20.68 15.46 5.81
N LYS A 292 -20.41 14.77 6.92
CA LYS A 292 -20.82 13.38 7.15
C LYS A 292 -21.84 13.23 8.27
N ASP A 293 -22.10 14.31 9.01
CA ASP A 293 -22.92 14.31 10.23
C ASP A 293 -22.43 13.34 11.31
N LYS A 294 -21.10 13.16 11.42
CA LYS A 294 -20.46 12.17 12.31
C LYS A 294 -19.53 12.80 13.33
N ILE A 295 -19.44 12.15 14.49
CA ILE A 295 -18.39 12.33 15.50
C ILE A 295 -17.53 11.08 15.49
N TRP A 296 -16.25 11.21 15.15
CA TRP A 296 -15.29 10.10 15.07
C TRP A 296 -14.33 10.08 16.24
N VAL A 297 -14.06 8.88 16.76
CA VAL A 297 -12.86 8.59 17.55
C VAL A 297 -11.79 8.06 16.60
N ILE A 298 -10.64 8.73 16.57
CA ILE A 298 -9.53 8.44 15.67
C ILE A 298 -8.29 8.18 16.50
N ASN A 299 -7.62 7.06 16.24
CA ASN A 299 -6.37 6.68 16.89
C ASN A 299 -5.16 7.03 16.02
N PHE A 300 -4.17 7.70 16.61
CA PHE A 300 -2.91 8.08 15.95
C PHE A 300 -1.75 7.38 16.65
N LEU A 301 -0.98 6.62 15.89
CA LEU A 301 0.12 5.79 16.41
C LEU A 301 1.18 5.54 15.33
N PRO A 302 2.43 5.22 15.72
CA PRO A 302 3.43 4.74 14.76
C PRO A 302 2.97 3.48 14.05
N LEU A 303 3.36 3.33 12.77
CA LEU A 303 2.93 2.21 11.93
C LEU A 303 3.22 0.83 12.54
N GLU A 304 4.34 0.65 13.24
CA GLU A 304 4.64 -0.63 13.90
C GLU A 304 3.64 -0.94 15.02
N HIS A 305 3.20 0.04 15.81
CA HIS A 305 2.17 -0.17 16.83
C HIS A 305 0.81 -0.48 16.22
N TYR A 306 0.51 0.04 15.03
CA TYR A 306 -0.68 -0.37 14.27
C TYR A 306 -0.61 -1.84 13.86
N VAL A 307 0.55 -2.30 13.38
CA VAL A 307 0.75 -3.72 12.98
C VAL A 307 0.66 -4.65 14.20
N TRP A 308 1.08 -4.22 15.39
CA TRP A 308 0.98 -5.04 16.61
C TRP A 308 -0.46 -5.32 17.03
N GLY A 309 -1.39 -4.40 16.73
CA GLY A 309 -2.83 -4.56 16.99
C GLY A 309 -3.61 -5.21 15.84
N MET A 310 -2.94 -5.85 14.88
CA MET A 310 -3.55 -6.50 13.73
C MET A 310 -4.48 -7.65 14.16
N GLY A 311 -5.75 -7.56 13.77
CA GLY A 311 -6.82 -8.51 14.08
C GLY A 311 -7.14 -9.54 12.98
N GLU A 312 -6.33 -9.60 11.92
CA GLU A 312 -6.58 -10.46 10.75
C GLU A 312 -6.20 -11.93 10.99
N ILE A 313 -5.34 -12.20 11.98
CA ILE A 313 -4.89 -13.54 12.36
C ILE A 313 -4.85 -13.68 13.88
N THR A 314 -4.76 -14.92 14.36
CA THR A 314 -4.56 -15.27 15.78
C THR A 314 -3.10 -15.50 16.15
N GLY A 315 -2.15 -15.42 15.20
CA GLY A 315 -0.74 -15.63 15.49
C GLY A 315 -0.36 -17.07 15.89
N THR A 316 -1.26 -18.05 15.72
CA THR A 316 -1.05 -19.45 16.12
C THR A 316 -0.40 -20.32 15.04
N GLY A 317 -0.29 -19.82 13.81
CA GLY A 317 0.40 -20.52 12.70
C GLY A 317 1.92 -20.36 12.76
N ASP A 318 2.62 -20.94 11.79
CA ASP A 318 4.08 -20.83 11.69
C ASP A 318 4.57 -19.37 11.66
N ASN A 319 5.79 -19.16 12.16
CA ASN A 319 6.38 -17.84 12.26
C ASN A 319 6.53 -17.16 10.89
N ASP A 320 6.88 -17.89 9.84
CA ASP A 320 6.96 -17.33 8.48
C ASP A 320 5.57 -16.90 7.97
N TYR A 321 4.50 -17.62 8.30
CA TYR A 321 3.14 -17.15 8.03
C TYR A 321 2.81 -15.84 8.78
N ASN A 322 3.16 -15.76 10.07
CA ASN A 322 2.95 -14.52 10.85
C ASN A 322 3.76 -13.34 10.25
N ARG A 323 4.98 -13.58 9.75
CA ARG A 323 5.80 -12.57 9.04
C ARG A 323 5.16 -12.16 7.71
N VAL A 324 4.60 -13.10 6.96
CA VAL A 324 3.87 -12.84 5.70
C VAL A 324 2.71 -11.88 5.96
N MET A 325 1.90 -12.19 6.96
CA MET A 325 0.68 -11.44 7.24
C MET A 325 0.98 -10.07 7.85
N THR A 326 1.92 -9.97 8.80
CA THR A 326 2.33 -8.67 9.38
C THR A 326 3.01 -7.77 8.34
N THR A 327 3.81 -8.32 7.42
CA THR A 327 4.40 -7.57 6.30
C THR A 327 3.35 -7.08 5.32
N SER A 328 2.36 -7.92 5.00
CA SER A 328 1.24 -7.54 4.13
C SER A 328 0.37 -6.46 4.80
N PHE A 329 0.14 -6.57 6.10
CA PHE A 329 -0.58 -5.57 6.89
C PHE A 329 0.15 -4.23 6.91
N ARG A 330 1.45 -4.25 7.22
CA ARG A 330 2.33 -3.07 7.18
C ARG A 330 2.37 -2.42 5.81
N THR A 331 2.51 -3.21 4.74
CA THR A 331 2.59 -2.68 3.38
C THR A 331 1.30 -1.96 2.98
N TYR A 332 0.14 -2.51 3.34
CA TYR A 332 -1.14 -1.85 3.12
C TYR A 332 -1.26 -0.54 3.91
N GLY A 333 -0.94 -0.56 5.21
CA GLY A 333 -0.93 0.64 6.05
C GLY A 333 -0.02 1.73 5.48
N TYR A 334 1.21 1.36 5.10
CA TYR A 334 2.18 2.26 4.47
C TYR A 334 1.67 2.86 3.15
N TRP A 335 1.06 2.02 2.31
CA TRP A 335 0.42 2.44 1.06
C TRP A 335 -0.73 3.42 1.33
N LYS A 336 -1.59 3.15 2.34
CA LYS A 336 -2.72 4.00 2.70
C LYS A 336 -2.31 5.36 3.24
N ILE A 337 -1.28 5.44 4.10
CA ILE A 337 -0.72 6.72 4.60
C ILE A 337 -0.41 7.63 3.41
N LYS A 338 0.29 7.09 2.43
CA LYS A 338 0.79 7.84 1.28
C LYS A 338 -0.30 8.21 0.29
N PHE A 339 -1.22 7.30 -0.01
CA PHE A 339 -2.05 7.40 -1.20
C PHE A 339 -3.54 7.55 -0.95
N SER A 340 -4.04 7.18 0.23
CA SER A 340 -5.47 7.16 0.47
C SER A 340 -6.05 8.55 0.67
N THR A 341 -7.16 8.82 -0.02
CA THR A 341 -7.97 10.03 0.11
C THR A 341 -9.37 9.76 0.65
N LYS A 342 -9.77 8.48 0.82
CA LYS A 342 -11.13 8.08 1.19
C LYS A 342 -11.69 8.79 2.42
N TYR A 343 -10.89 8.82 3.48
CA TYR A 343 -11.28 9.36 4.77
C TYR A 343 -10.61 10.71 5.05
N ALA A 344 -10.22 11.43 3.98
CA ALA A 344 -9.55 12.71 4.11
C ALA A 344 -10.45 13.76 4.78
N VAL A 345 -11.76 13.72 4.51
CA VAL A 345 -12.77 14.58 5.13
C VAL A 345 -12.90 14.27 6.63
N GLU A 346 -12.92 12.97 6.96
CA GLU A 346 -12.99 12.50 8.33
C GLU A 346 -11.67 12.68 9.09
N GLY A 347 -10.55 12.89 8.40
CA GLY A 347 -9.25 13.16 8.98
C GLY A 347 -8.46 11.92 9.38
N PHE A 348 -8.70 10.77 8.74
CA PHE A 348 -7.94 9.54 8.99
C PHE A 348 -7.56 8.79 7.69
N LYS A 349 -6.86 7.65 7.81
CA LYS A 349 -6.27 6.92 6.65
C LYS A 349 -6.90 5.55 6.41
N VAL A 350 -7.22 4.84 7.49
CA VAL A 350 -7.89 3.54 7.46
C VAL A 350 -8.94 3.50 8.55
N ASP A 351 -10.04 2.78 8.34
CA ASP A 351 -10.89 2.36 9.46
C ASP A 351 -10.42 1.03 10.03
N ALA A 352 -10.90 0.69 11.22
CA ALA A 352 -10.53 -0.57 11.90
C ALA A 352 -11.25 -1.80 11.34
N THR A 353 -12.07 -1.68 10.29
CA THR A 353 -13.02 -2.72 9.82
C THR A 353 -12.47 -3.54 8.66
N PRO A 354 -13.13 -4.64 8.24
CA PRO A 354 -12.79 -5.34 6.99
C PRO A 354 -12.88 -4.47 5.72
N GLY A 355 -13.47 -3.27 5.80
CA GLY A 355 -13.40 -2.29 4.71
C GLY A 355 -11.97 -1.79 4.44
N ASN A 356 -11.07 -1.91 5.41
CA ASN A 356 -9.64 -1.74 5.26
C ASN A 356 -8.87 -2.97 5.74
N GLN A 357 -8.54 -3.00 7.03
CA GLN A 357 -7.92 -4.15 7.69
C GLN A 357 -8.43 -4.22 9.13
N LEU A 358 -8.62 -5.43 9.63
CA LEU A 358 -9.04 -5.63 11.01
C LEU A 358 -7.95 -5.13 11.98
N TYR A 359 -8.30 -4.14 12.80
CA TYR A 359 -7.42 -3.55 13.80
C TYR A 359 -8.08 -3.53 15.17
N TYR A 360 -7.66 -4.46 16.03
CA TYR A 360 -8.24 -4.65 17.38
C TYR A 360 -7.43 -3.97 18.49
N GLY A 361 -6.35 -3.27 18.14
CA GLY A 361 -5.59 -2.46 19.09
C GLY A 361 -4.82 -3.27 20.14
N TYR A 362 -4.62 -2.67 21.29
CA TYR A 362 -3.74 -3.17 22.35
C TYR A 362 -4.30 -4.41 23.06
N ASP A 363 -5.63 -4.57 23.13
CA ASP A 363 -6.22 -5.79 23.70
C ASP A 363 -5.83 -7.05 22.94
N TRP A 364 -5.78 -6.95 21.61
CA TRP A 364 -5.33 -8.06 20.77
C TRP A 364 -3.83 -8.29 20.87
N GLU A 365 -3.04 -7.22 20.89
CA GLU A 365 -1.59 -7.27 21.09
C GLU A 365 -1.22 -8.04 22.36
N LYS A 366 -1.90 -7.76 23.49
CA LYS A 366 -1.65 -8.42 24.78
C LYS A 366 -1.85 -9.94 24.74
N THR A 367 -2.80 -10.41 23.94
CA THR A 367 -3.25 -11.81 23.93
C THR A 367 -2.68 -12.63 22.78
N HIS A 368 -2.11 -11.97 21.76
CA HIS A 368 -1.56 -12.60 20.56
C HIS A 368 -0.12 -12.11 20.30
N SER A 369 0.78 -12.30 21.27
CA SER A 369 2.13 -11.72 21.26
C SER A 369 2.99 -12.13 20.07
N THR A 370 2.74 -13.30 19.48
CA THR A 370 3.45 -13.79 18.28
C THR A 370 3.25 -12.91 17.05
N ILE A 371 2.13 -12.20 16.95
CA ILE A 371 1.88 -11.21 15.89
C ILE A 371 2.86 -10.03 16.07
N ARG A 372 2.99 -9.54 17.30
CA ARG A 372 3.94 -8.47 17.64
C ARG A 372 5.38 -8.92 17.41
N ASP A 373 5.74 -10.14 17.78
CA ASP A 373 7.09 -10.66 17.58
C ASP A 373 7.43 -10.75 16.07
N ALA A 374 6.54 -11.30 15.26
CA ALA A 374 6.70 -11.33 13.80
C ALA A 374 6.76 -9.93 13.18
N ALA A 375 5.98 -8.97 13.71
CA ALA A 375 6.04 -7.58 13.29
C ALA A 375 7.41 -6.95 13.62
N ILE A 376 7.96 -7.21 14.81
CA ILE A 376 9.30 -6.73 15.22
C ILE A 376 10.40 -7.32 14.32
N GLU A 377 10.33 -8.62 14.03
CA GLU A 377 11.30 -9.29 13.15
C GLU A 377 11.29 -8.74 11.72
N THR A 378 10.10 -8.35 11.24
CA THR A 378 9.88 -7.77 9.91
C THR A 378 9.81 -6.23 9.91
N ARG A 379 10.23 -5.58 11.00
CA ARG A 379 10.11 -4.13 11.17
C ARG A 379 10.60 -3.36 9.95
N GLY A 380 9.78 -2.41 9.51
CA GLY A 380 10.10 -1.56 8.36
C GLY A 380 10.22 -2.28 7.03
N ARG A 381 9.99 -3.60 6.94
CA ARG A 381 9.99 -4.33 5.67
C ARG A 381 8.62 -4.27 5.02
N ILE A 382 8.58 -3.77 3.79
CA ILE A 382 7.37 -3.71 2.96
C ILE A 382 7.60 -4.33 1.59
N ALA A 383 6.52 -4.74 0.92
CA ALA A 383 6.60 -5.21 -0.46
C ALA A 383 6.73 -4.03 -1.43
N MET A 384 7.71 -4.15 -2.34
CA MET A 384 8.01 -3.17 -3.38
C MET A 384 8.03 -3.85 -4.75
N TYR A 385 7.49 -3.19 -5.77
CA TYR A 385 7.63 -3.61 -7.17
C TYR A 385 8.50 -2.61 -7.92
N GLY A 386 9.79 -2.93 -8.03
CA GLY A 386 10.79 -1.95 -8.43
C GLY A 386 10.87 -0.82 -7.39
N GLU A 387 10.54 0.41 -7.80
CA GLU A 387 10.55 1.58 -6.91
C GLU A 387 9.17 1.86 -6.28
N ARG A 388 8.13 1.10 -6.65
CA ARG A 388 6.74 1.32 -6.23
C ARG A 388 6.39 0.55 -4.97
N ILE A 389 5.61 1.15 -4.06
CA ILE A 389 5.01 0.38 -2.96
C ILE A 389 3.98 -0.60 -3.55
N ALA A 390 4.22 -1.89 -3.37
CA ALA A 390 3.37 -2.94 -3.90
C ALA A 390 2.23 -3.23 -2.93
N ILE A 391 1.04 -2.65 -3.12
CA ILE A 391 -0.13 -2.97 -2.28
C ILE A 391 -0.37 -4.49 -2.27
N THR A 392 -0.63 -5.04 -1.09
CA THR A 392 -0.71 -6.48 -0.82
C THR A 392 -2.13 -6.89 -0.44
N PRO A 393 -3.09 -6.96 -1.40
CA PRO A 393 -4.41 -7.51 -1.10
C PRO A 393 -4.27 -8.98 -0.71
N TYR A 394 -5.04 -9.41 0.28
CA TYR A 394 -5.08 -10.79 0.75
C TYR A 394 -6.52 -11.17 1.10
N SER A 395 -6.85 -12.46 0.97
CA SER A 395 -8.16 -12.98 1.35
C SER A 395 -8.04 -14.40 1.91
N SER A 396 -9.10 -14.91 2.55
CA SER A 396 -9.01 -16.12 3.37
C SER A 396 -8.68 -17.40 2.59
N TRP A 397 -9.28 -17.58 1.41
CA TRP A 397 -9.20 -18.81 0.62
C TRP A 397 -9.14 -18.50 -0.88
N THR A 398 -8.91 -19.53 -1.70
CA THR A 398 -9.12 -19.52 -3.15
C THR A 398 -9.98 -20.70 -3.59
N ASP A 399 -10.28 -20.77 -4.88
CA ASP A 399 -10.88 -21.93 -5.52
C ASP A 399 -9.85 -22.84 -6.23
N GLY A 400 -8.56 -22.70 -5.88
CA GLY A 400 -7.44 -23.40 -6.51
C GLY A 400 -6.50 -22.50 -7.30
N ARG A 401 -6.83 -21.21 -7.44
CA ARG A 401 -5.95 -20.17 -7.97
C ARG A 401 -6.34 -18.81 -7.40
N THR A 402 -5.39 -17.89 -7.34
CA THR A 402 -5.68 -16.48 -7.04
C THR A 402 -6.27 -15.79 -8.25
N ARG A 403 -6.81 -14.59 -8.07
CA ARG A 403 -7.30 -13.71 -9.14
C ARG A 403 -6.27 -12.65 -9.43
N SER A 404 -6.14 -12.25 -10.69
CA SER A 404 -5.38 -11.04 -10.99
C SER A 404 -6.16 -9.81 -10.56
N TRP A 405 -5.47 -8.70 -10.33
CA TRP A 405 -6.12 -7.42 -10.08
C TRP A 405 -7.06 -7.03 -11.22
N GLU A 406 -6.60 -7.21 -12.46
CA GLU A 406 -7.36 -6.89 -13.66
C GLU A 406 -8.64 -7.74 -13.77
N GLU A 407 -8.55 -9.04 -13.48
CA GLU A 407 -9.69 -9.95 -13.51
C GLU A 407 -10.77 -9.55 -12.50
N ARG A 408 -10.38 -9.13 -11.29
CA ARG A 408 -11.33 -8.85 -10.21
C ARG A 408 -11.81 -7.40 -10.17
N TRP A 409 -10.93 -6.45 -10.46
CA TRP A 409 -11.15 -5.01 -10.27
C TRP A 409 -10.82 -4.16 -11.50
N GLY A 410 -10.49 -4.77 -12.65
CA GLY A 410 -10.43 -4.09 -13.94
C GLY A 410 -9.23 -3.17 -14.18
N SER A 411 -8.20 -3.21 -13.33
CA SER A 411 -7.01 -2.35 -13.49
C SER A 411 -5.73 -3.15 -13.75
N THR A 412 -4.91 -2.66 -14.68
CA THR A 412 -3.57 -3.19 -14.99
C THR A 412 -2.45 -2.51 -14.19
N ASN A 413 -2.77 -1.55 -13.32
CA ASN A 413 -1.80 -0.75 -12.56
C ASN A 413 -1.04 -1.53 -11.47
N TYR A 414 -1.42 -2.78 -11.22
CA TYR A 414 -0.91 -3.64 -10.15
C TYR A 414 -0.26 -4.91 -10.73
N PRO A 415 0.86 -4.78 -11.47
CA PRO A 415 1.47 -5.88 -12.22
C PRO A 415 2.00 -7.02 -11.34
N TRP A 416 2.13 -6.82 -10.02
CA TRP A 416 2.47 -7.87 -9.07
C TRP A 416 1.27 -8.73 -8.65
N CYS A 417 0.04 -8.25 -8.79
CA CYS A 417 -1.18 -9.01 -8.47
C CYS A 417 -1.64 -9.81 -9.69
N GLN A 418 -0.89 -10.86 -10.03
CA GLN A 418 -1.23 -11.80 -11.10
C GLN A 418 -1.92 -13.05 -10.53
N SER A 419 -2.73 -13.71 -11.35
CA SER A 419 -3.29 -15.02 -10.99
C SER A 419 -2.16 -16.05 -10.95
N VAL A 420 -2.05 -16.76 -9.82
CA VAL A 420 -1.14 -17.90 -9.63
C VAL A 420 -1.95 -19.12 -9.22
N ALA A 421 -1.43 -20.32 -9.49
CA ALA A 421 -2.01 -21.54 -8.94
C ALA A 421 -2.03 -21.46 -7.41
N ASP A 422 -3.04 -22.00 -6.76
CA ASP A 422 -3.12 -22.02 -5.30
C ASP A 422 -3.84 -23.30 -4.83
N PRO A 423 -3.26 -24.49 -5.09
CA PRO A 423 -3.83 -25.73 -4.57
C PRO A 423 -3.80 -25.75 -3.03
N TYR A 424 -2.87 -25.01 -2.42
CA TYR A 424 -2.65 -24.92 -0.98
C TYR A 424 -3.75 -24.16 -0.26
N GLY A 425 -4.24 -23.06 -0.85
CA GLY A 425 -5.31 -22.25 -0.27
C GLY A 425 -6.70 -22.55 -0.84
N LYS A 426 -6.88 -23.66 -1.57
CA LYS A 426 -8.17 -24.04 -2.13
C LYS A 426 -9.14 -24.42 -1.02
N HIS A 427 -10.30 -23.77 -0.96
CA HIS A 427 -11.37 -24.20 -0.05
C HIS A 427 -11.87 -25.59 -0.44
N PRO A 428 -12.07 -26.53 0.51
CA PRO A 428 -12.41 -27.92 0.20
C PRO A 428 -13.75 -28.08 -0.55
N THR A 429 -14.73 -27.23 -0.25
CA THR A 429 -16.11 -27.39 -0.74
C THR A 429 -16.74 -26.17 -1.41
N LYS A 430 -16.14 -24.98 -1.30
CA LYS A 430 -16.79 -23.73 -1.75
C LYS A 430 -16.44 -23.46 -3.20
N SER A 431 -17.47 -23.10 -3.97
CA SER A 431 -17.29 -22.62 -5.35
C SER A 431 -16.78 -21.18 -5.37
N THR A 432 -16.30 -20.73 -6.53
CA THR A 432 -15.95 -19.32 -6.78
C THR A 432 -17.09 -18.38 -6.39
N VAL A 433 -18.33 -18.69 -6.80
CA VAL A 433 -19.51 -17.85 -6.54
C VAL A 433 -19.77 -17.74 -5.03
N THR A 434 -19.65 -18.85 -4.29
CA THR A 434 -19.85 -18.86 -2.83
C THR A 434 -18.79 -18.02 -2.13
N LEU A 435 -17.51 -18.18 -2.49
CA LEU A 435 -16.42 -17.41 -1.92
C LEU A 435 -16.61 -15.90 -2.17
N GLU A 436 -16.94 -15.51 -3.39
CA GLU A 436 -17.14 -14.11 -3.74
C GLU A 436 -18.34 -13.48 -3.02
N ALA A 437 -19.44 -14.24 -2.87
CA ALA A 437 -20.62 -13.79 -2.13
C ALA A 437 -20.33 -13.53 -0.64
N GLU A 438 -19.33 -14.20 -0.07
CA GLU A 438 -18.88 -14.00 1.32
C GLU A 438 -17.87 -12.83 1.48
N GLY A 439 -17.50 -12.18 0.36
CA GLY A 439 -16.53 -11.09 0.32
C GLY A 439 -15.08 -11.54 0.07
N ASN A 440 -14.84 -12.83 -0.22
CA ASN A 440 -13.50 -13.34 -0.46
C ASN A 440 -13.05 -13.04 -1.91
N HIS A 441 -12.24 -11.99 -2.09
CA HIS A 441 -11.89 -11.48 -3.43
C HIS A 441 -10.84 -12.29 -4.19
N MET A 442 -10.05 -13.13 -3.51
CA MET A 442 -9.03 -14.02 -4.10
C MET A 442 -7.87 -13.33 -4.84
N VAL A 443 -7.84 -11.99 -4.91
CA VAL A 443 -6.69 -11.23 -5.45
C VAL A 443 -5.51 -11.24 -4.48
N GLY A 444 -4.31 -11.49 -5.03
CA GLY A 444 -3.07 -11.43 -4.27
C GLY A 444 -2.86 -12.69 -3.42
N LEU A 445 -2.70 -12.51 -2.12
CA LEU A 445 -2.31 -13.58 -1.20
C LEU A 445 -3.53 -14.34 -0.66
N SER A 446 -3.42 -15.66 -0.65
CA SER A 446 -4.35 -16.56 0.04
C SER A 446 -3.85 -16.80 1.46
N ALA A 447 -4.60 -16.39 2.48
CA ALA A 447 -4.18 -16.54 3.87
C ALA A 447 -4.00 -18.03 4.24
N HIS A 448 -4.96 -18.90 3.88
CA HIS A 448 -4.80 -20.35 4.07
C HIS A 448 -3.68 -20.93 3.23
N GLY A 449 -3.52 -20.48 1.99
CA GLY A 449 -2.44 -20.98 1.14
C GLY A 449 -1.06 -20.60 1.69
N ALA A 450 -0.90 -19.37 2.20
CA ALA A 450 0.31 -18.91 2.86
C ALA A 450 0.60 -19.70 4.15
N LEU A 451 -0.42 -19.99 4.96
CA LEU A 451 -0.29 -20.83 6.14
C LEU A 451 0.21 -22.23 5.77
N ASN A 452 -0.46 -22.92 4.84
CA ASN A 452 -0.08 -24.26 4.43
C ASN A 452 1.32 -24.30 3.77
N LEU A 453 1.69 -23.26 3.03
CA LEU A 453 3.04 -23.14 2.46
C LEU A 453 4.13 -23.03 3.54
N ALA A 454 3.86 -22.31 4.63
CA ALA A 454 4.77 -22.24 5.76
C ALA A 454 4.78 -23.57 6.54
N ASP A 455 3.62 -23.99 7.04
CA ASP A 455 3.45 -25.12 7.97
C ASP A 455 3.79 -26.48 7.34
N GLU A 456 3.30 -26.74 6.12
CA GLU A 456 3.38 -28.08 5.49
C GLU A 456 4.49 -28.18 4.43
N HIS A 457 4.89 -27.04 3.87
CA HIS A 457 5.87 -27.00 2.78
C HIS A 457 7.20 -26.34 3.15
N ASN A 458 7.35 -25.81 4.37
CA ASN A 458 8.56 -25.15 4.88
C ASN A 458 9.04 -24.02 3.96
N TRP A 459 8.12 -23.27 3.37
CA TRP A 459 8.49 -22.07 2.62
C TRP A 459 8.70 -20.92 3.58
N ASP A 460 9.82 -20.22 3.40
CA ASP A 460 10.09 -19.02 4.17
C ASP A 460 9.19 -17.86 3.73
N TRP A 461 9.14 -16.84 4.60
CA TRP A 461 8.39 -15.61 4.43
C TRP A 461 8.62 -14.91 3.08
N ASP A 462 9.88 -14.81 2.63
CA ASP A 462 10.25 -14.11 1.39
C ASP A 462 9.73 -14.86 0.15
N ARG A 463 9.86 -16.19 0.16
CA ARG A 463 9.37 -17.07 -0.90
C ARG A 463 7.84 -17.04 -1.00
N ILE A 464 7.12 -17.11 0.11
CA ILE A 464 5.65 -17.04 0.12
C ILE A 464 5.16 -15.71 -0.45
N MET A 465 5.73 -14.59 -0.01
CA MET A 465 5.37 -13.26 -0.52
C MET A 465 5.62 -13.14 -2.02
N LYS A 466 6.78 -13.60 -2.51
CA LYS A 466 7.14 -13.56 -3.95
C LYS A 466 6.33 -14.53 -4.81
N TYR A 467 5.74 -15.55 -4.21
CA TYR A 467 4.83 -16.47 -4.89
C TYR A 467 3.50 -15.80 -5.20
N TYR A 468 2.87 -15.20 -4.20
CA TYR A 468 1.57 -14.54 -4.36
C TYR A 468 1.65 -13.19 -5.06
N TYR A 469 2.78 -12.48 -4.93
CA TYR A 469 3.00 -11.18 -5.55
C TYR A 469 4.16 -11.24 -6.54
N THR A 470 3.84 -11.25 -7.83
CA THR A 470 4.82 -11.45 -8.91
C THR A 470 5.83 -10.30 -8.99
N GLY A 471 7.12 -10.63 -8.87
CA GLY A 471 8.22 -9.69 -9.14
C GLY A 471 8.43 -8.62 -8.06
N ILE A 472 7.88 -8.82 -6.85
CA ILE A 472 8.17 -7.94 -5.72
C ILE A 472 9.56 -8.21 -5.13
N SER A 473 10.07 -7.23 -4.38
CA SER A 473 11.13 -7.38 -3.38
C SER A 473 10.63 -6.87 -2.03
N LEU A 474 11.27 -7.33 -0.94
CA LEU A 474 10.97 -6.87 0.41
C LEU A 474 12.07 -5.89 0.83
N ASN A 475 11.73 -4.62 1.03
CA ASN A 475 12.70 -3.56 1.30
C ASN A 475 12.44 -2.95 2.67
N VAL A 476 13.52 -2.62 3.39
CA VAL A 476 13.46 -1.83 4.63
C VAL A 476 13.26 -0.35 4.27
N VAL A 477 12.32 0.31 4.93
CA VAL A 477 11.88 1.68 4.58
C VAL A 477 12.00 2.72 5.70
N TYR A 478 12.30 2.29 6.92
CA TYR A 478 12.63 3.14 8.07
C TYR A 478 13.42 2.35 9.11
#